data_AF-A0A1H3LNE8-F1
#
_entry.id   AF-A0A1H3LNE8-F1
#
_cell.length_a   1.000
_cell.length_b   1.000
_cell.length_c   1.000
_cell.angle_alpha   90.00
_cell.angle_beta   90.00
_cell.angle_gamma   90.00
#
_symmetry.space_group_name_H-M   'P 1'
#
loop_
_entity.id
_entity.type
_entity.pdbx_description
1 polymer ?
#
loop_
_entity_poly.entity_id
_entity_poly.type
_entity_poly.pdbx_seq_one_letter_code
_entity_poly.pdbx_strand_id
1 'polypeptide(L)'
;MVDAVTIAHDTIDYVLSHVSREMQGVKNNPLDPYNRPTVRDLQSHEVPLETRNRMMGMIGKLSPEDKRGLIKEVLQPLGQNLIVTPKEVDEFIGDMAKLVALGVNCALHPAVNNENASMHMH
;
A
#
# COMPACT_ATOMS: atom_id res chain seq x y z
N MET A 1 -1.04 -4.95 7.21
CA MET A 1 0.10 -5.81 6.81
C MET A 1 -0.25 -6.41 5.45
N VAL A 2 0.55 -6.17 4.42
CA VAL A 2 0.23 -6.54 3.03
C VAL A 2 1.40 -7.28 2.41
N ASP A 3 1.12 -8.33 1.65
CA ASP A 3 2.13 -9.09 0.90
C ASP A 3 2.88 -8.18 -0.09
N ALA A 4 4.22 -8.29 -0.13
CA ALA A 4 5.06 -7.56 -1.07
C ALA A 4 4.69 -7.82 -2.54
N VAL A 5 4.22 -9.04 -2.86
CA VAL A 5 3.75 -9.38 -4.21
C VAL A 5 2.57 -8.50 -4.62
N THR A 6 1.63 -8.28 -3.70
CA THR A 6 0.45 -7.43 -3.95
C THR A 6 0.87 -5.98 -4.18
N ILE A 7 1.76 -5.45 -3.35
CA ILE A 7 2.25 -4.06 -3.50
C ILE A 7 3.00 -3.86 -4.82
N ALA A 8 3.88 -4.81 -5.18
CA ALA A 8 4.62 -4.74 -6.44
C ALA A 8 3.68 -4.82 -7.66
N HIS A 9 2.70 -5.72 -7.61
CA HIS A 9 1.69 -5.86 -8.67
C HIS A 9 0.88 -4.58 -8.84
N ASP A 10 0.34 -4.02 -7.75
CA ASP A 10 -0.46 -2.80 -7.78
C ASP A 10 0.37 -1.59 -8.26
N THR A 11 1.63 -1.50 -7.84
CA THR A 11 2.56 -0.44 -8.28
C THR A 11 2.76 -0.49 -9.79
N ILE A 12 2.93 -1.68 -10.34
CA ILE A 12 3.08 -1.90 -11.76
C ILE A 12 1.81 -1.46 -12.51
N ASP A 13 0.62 -1.84 -12.03
CA ASP A 13 -0.63 -1.43 -12.65
C ASP A 13 -0.84 0.08 -12.54
N TYR A 14 -0.48 0.73 -11.42
CA TYR A 14 -0.52 2.19 -11.31
C TYR A 14 0.41 2.89 -12.28
N VAL A 15 1.62 2.36 -12.49
CA VAL A 15 2.56 2.89 -13.49
C VAL A 15 1.95 2.77 -14.90
N LEU A 16 1.36 1.62 -15.24
CA LEU A 16 0.71 1.43 -16.53
C LEU A 16 -0.49 2.38 -16.72
N SER A 17 -1.35 2.51 -15.72
CA SER A 17 -2.49 3.43 -15.75
C SER A 17 -2.03 4.87 -15.91
N HIS A 18 -0.96 5.26 -15.21
CA HIS A 18 -0.40 6.60 -15.32
C HIS A 18 0.12 6.87 -16.73
N VAL A 19 0.97 6.00 -17.28
CA VAL A 19 1.52 6.20 -18.63
C VAL A 19 0.43 6.13 -19.70
N SER A 20 -0.52 5.19 -19.58
CA SER A 20 -1.63 5.08 -20.52
C SER A 20 -2.53 6.31 -20.51
N ARG A 21 -2.75 6.92 -19.35
CA ARG A 21 -3.52 8.16 -19.20
C ARG A 21 -2.81 9.33 -19.89
N GLU A 22 -1.50 9.45 -19.70
CA GLU A 22 -0.69 10.50 -20.35
C GLU A 22 -0.66 10.32 -21.88
N MET A 23 -0.55 9.09 -22.38
CA MET A 23 -0.62 8.81 -23.83
C MET A 23 -1.96 9.20 -24.46
N GLN A 24 -3.06 9.11 -23.70
CA GLN A 24 -4.39 9.50 -24.15
C GLN A 24 -4.67 11.00 -23.95
N GLY A 25 -3.72 11.75 -23.37
CA GLY A 25 -3.84 13.20 -23.16
C GLY A 25 -4.98 13.59 -22.20
N VAL A 26 -5.38 12.69 -21.30
CA VAL A 26 -6.51 12.92 -20.39
C VAL A 26 -6.15 14.01 -19.38
N LYS A 27 -6.89 15.11 -19.38
CA LYS A 27 -6.77 16.21 -18.41
C LYS A 27 -7.91 16.14 -17.39
N ASN A 28 -7.57 16.09 -16.10
CA ASN A 28 -8.59 15.95 -15.03
C ASN A 28 -9.02 17.30 -14.46
N ASN A 29 -8.05 18.13 -14.06
CA ASN A 29 -8.33 19.40 -13.40
C ASN A 29 -7.73 20.56 -14.19
N PRO A 30 -8.56 21.48 -14.75
CA PRO A 30 -8.09 22.68 -15.45
C PRO A 30 -7.22 23.59 -14.57
N LEU A 31 -7.34 23.47 -13.25
CA LEU A 31 -6.61 24.27 -12.27
C LEU A 31 -5.32 23.61 -11.77
N ASP A 32 -5.04 22.37 -12.18
CA ASP A 32 -3.76 21.74 -11.90
C ASP A 32 -2.83 21.92 -13.10
N PRO A 33 -1.84 22.82 -13.03
CA PRO A 33 -0.89 23.05 -14.12
C PRO A 33 -0.02 21.82 -14.42
N TYR A 34 0.06 20.86 -13.50
CA TYR A 34 0.84 19.63 -13.66
C TYR A 34 -0.03 18.40 -14.00
N ASN A 35 -1.35 18.55 -14.11
CA ASN A 35 -2.32 17.48 -14.42
C ASN A 35 -2.08 16.17 -13.65
N ARG A 36 -1.75 16.27 -12.35
CA ARG A 36 -1.41 15.13 -11.52
C ARG A 36 -2.65 14.25 -11.32
N PRO A 37 -2.55 12.94 -11.55
CA PRO A 37 -3.68 12.06 -11.33
C PRO A 37 -3.88 11.80 -9.83
N THR A 38 -5.13 11.66 -9.41
CA THR A 38 -5.47 11.13 -8.09
C THR A 38 -5.35 9.61 -8.10
N VAL A 39 -5.11 8.98 -6.95
CA VAL A 39 -5.12 7.51 -6.81
C VAL A 39 -6.42 6.91 -7.36
N ARG A 40 -7.56 7.56 -7.07
CA ARG A 40 -8.88 7.14 -7.59
C ARG A 40 -8.96 7.16 -9.11
N ASP A 41 -8.34 8.16 -9.74
CA ASP A 41 -8.33 8.30 -11.19
C ASP A 41 -7.52 7.16 -11.82
N LEU A 42 -6.37 6.81 -11.24
CA LEU A 42 -5.51 5.72 -11.71
C LEU A 42 -6.18 4.35 -11.57
N GLN A 43 -6.96 4.14 -10.51
CA GLN A 43 -7.72 2.91 -10.29
C GLN A 43 -8.88 2.75 -11.28
N SER A 44 -9.53 3.86 -11.66
CA SER A 44 -10.63 3.86 -12.62
C SER A 44 -10.18 3.78 -14.09
N HIS A 45 -8.89 4.00 -14.35
CA HIS A 45 -8.35 4.07 -15.70
C HIS A 45 -8.05 2.67 -16.24
N GLU A 46 -8.84 2.21 -17.21
CA GLU A 46 -8.58 0.94 -17.89
C GLU A 46 -7.48 1.10 -18.94
N VAL A 47 -6.41 0.31 -18.78
CA VAL A 47 -5.32 0.25 -19.76
C VAL A 47 -5.68 -0.72 -20.88
N PRO A 48 -5.79 -0.27 -22.14
CA PRO A 48 -6.08 -1.14 -23.28
C PRO A 48 -5.04 -2.25 -23.38
N LEU A 49 -5.48 -3.47 -23.74
CA LEU A 49 -4.59 -4.64 -23.83
C LEU A 49 -3.43 -4.41 -24.82
N GLU A 50 -3.69 -3.70 -25.92
CA GLU A 50 -2.66 -3.35 -26.91
C GLU A 50 -1.58 -2.45 -26.30
N THR A 51 -1.99 -1.43 -25.54
CA THR A 51 -1.07 -0.51 -24.84
C THR A 51 -0.27 -1.23 -23.76
N ARG A 52 -0.94 -2.07 -22.96
CA ARG A 52 -0.29 -2.92 -21.94
C ARG A 52 0.77 -3.84 -22.56
N ASN A 53 0.46 -4.47 -23.69
CA ASN A 53 1.38 -5.34 -24.41
C ASN A 53 2.55 -4.57 -25.04
N ARG A 54 2.33 -3.35 -25.55
CA ARG A 54 3.41 -2.51 -26.06
C ARG A 54 4.37 -2.07 -24.96
N MET A 55 3.87 -1.78 -23.76
CA MET A 55 4.68 -1.33 -22.63
C MET A 55 5.44 -2.46 -21.93
N MET A 56 4.79 -3.61 -21.71
CA MET A 56 5.39 -4.74 -20.99
C MET A 56 5.95 -5.84 -21.88
N GLY A 57 5.78 -5.73 -23.20
CA GLY A 57 6.17 -6.75 -24.15
C GLY A 57 5.54 -8.11 -23.82
N MET A 58 6.40 -9.12 -23.65
CA MET A 58 5.98 -10.50 -23.39
C MET A 58 5.26 -10.66 -22.05
N ILE A 59 5.60 -9.87 -21.03
CA ILE A 59 4.99 -9.94 -19.69
C ILE A 59 3.54 -9.41 -19.72
N GLY A 60 3.26 -8.47 -20.63
CA GLY A 60 1.92 -7.87 -20.76
C GLY A 60 0.83 -8.86 -21.16
N LYS A 61 1.23 -9.97 -21.82
CA LYS A 61 0.34 -11.04 -22.31
C LYS A 61 -0.02 -12.08 -21.25
N LEU A 62 0.68 -12.10 -20.12
CA LEU A 62 0.44 -13.05 -19.04
C LEU A 62 -0.92 -12.80 -18.37
N SER A 63 -1.53 -13.86 -17.84
CA SER A 63 -2.71 -13.72 -16.98
C SER A 63 -2.35 -12.98 -15.68
N PRO A 64 -3.32 -12.37 -14.98
CA PRO A 64 -3.08 -11.78 -13.66
C PRO A 64 -2.42 -12.77 -12.68
N GLU A 65 -2.84 -14.03 -12.71
CA GLU A 65 -2.33 -15.12 -11.88
C GLU A 65 -0.87 -15.44 -12.20
N ASP A 66 -0.54 -15.57 -13.49
CA ASP A 66 0.83 -15.85 -13.94
C ASP A 66 1.77 -14.67 -13.62
N LYS A 67 1.29 -13.43 -13.77
CA LYS A 67 2.05 -12.23 -13.37
C LYS A 67 2.36 -12.23 -11.88
N ARG A 68 1.38 -12.56 -11.03
CA ARG A 68 1.60 -12.66 -9.58
C ARG A 68 2.55 -13.80 -9.25
N GLY A 69 2.46 -14.93 -9.94
CA GLY A 69 3.40 -16.05 -9.83
C GLY A 69 4.83 -15.63 -10.17
N LEU A 70 5.02 -14.93 -11.29
CA LEU A 70 6.31 -14.40 -11.72
C LEU A 70 6.90 -13.40 -10.71
N ILE A 71 6.09 -12.45 -10.23
CA ILE A 71 6.53 -11.49 -9.21
C ILE A 71 6.96 -12.22 -7.94
N LYS A 72 6.20 -13.25 -7.53
CA LYS A 72 6.55 -14.07 -6.37
C LYS A 72 7.88 -14.80 -6.56
N GLU A 73 8.12 -15.39 -7.73
CA GLU A 73 9.38 -16.06 -8.06
C GLU A 73 10.57 -15.08 -8.04
N VAL A 74 10.39 -13.87 -8.57
CA VAL A 74 11.44 -12.82 -8.53
C VAL A 74 11.72 -12.34 -7.11
N LEU A 75 10.70 -12.31 -6.24
CA LEU A 75 10.86 -11.88 -4.84
C LEU A 75 11.36 -13.00 -3.91
N GLN A 76 11.24 -14.28 -4.29
CA GLN A 76 11.68 -15.43 -3.46
C GLN A 76 13.18 -15.42 -3.11
N PRO A 77 14.12 -15.10 -4.03
CA PRO A 77 15.53 -14.99 -3.69
C PRO A 77 15.85 -13.86 -2.69
N LEU A 78 14.97 -12.86 -2.58
CA LEU A 78 15.14 -11.72 -1.66
C LEU A 78 14.73 -12.06 -0.21
N GLY A 79 14.11 -13.23 0.02
CA GLY A 79 13.74 -13.72 1.35
C GLY A 79 12.51 -14.63 1.34
N GLN A 80 12.18 -15.19 2.51
CA GLN A 80 10.89 -15.85 2.73
C GLN A 80 9.73 -14.85 2.47
N ASN A 81 8.50 -15.34 2.24
CA ASN A 81 7.29 -14.57 1.93
C ASN A 81 7.31 -13.13 2.51
N LEU A 82 7.75 -12.17 1.69
CA LEU A 82 8.01 -10.81 2.13
C LEU A 82 6.71 -10.09 2.42
N ILE A 83 6.73 -9.31 3.50
CA ILE A 83 5.56 -8.56 3.93
C ILE A 83 5.95 -7.11 4.14
N VAL A 84 5.08 -6.22 3.67
CA VAL A 84 5.28 -4.77 3.72
C VAL A 84 4.46 -4.18 4.85
N THR A 85 5.14 -3.40 5.69
CA THR A 85 4.54 -2.59 6.76
C THR A 85 4.67 -1.11 6.42
N PRO A 86 3.69 -0.28 6.81
CA PRO A 86 3.84 1.18 6.75
C PRO A 86 5.03 1.64 7.60
N LYS A 87 5.59 2.80 7.26
CA LYS A 87 6.72 3.38 8.00
C LYS A 87 6.39 3.72 9.46
N GLU A 88 5.12 4.06 9.72
CA GLU A 88 4.62 4.48 11.03
C GLU A 88 4.16 3.31 11.91
N VAL A 89 4.44 2.07 11.50
CA VAL A 89 3.97 0.88 12.23
C VAL A 89 4.51 0.83 13.66
N ASP A 90 5.72 1.31 13.90
CA ASP A 90 6.36 1.27 15.22
C ASP A 90 5.66 2.21 16.22
N GLU A 91 5.27 3.41 15.77
CA GLU A 91 4.50 4.36 16.57
C GLU A 91 3.13 3.79 16.90
N PHE A 92 2.47 3.20 15.90
CA PHE A 92 1.17 2.55 16.09
C PHE A 92 1.22 1.39 17.10
N ILE A 93 2.26 0.55 17.03
CA ILE A 93 2.50 -0.52 18.00
C ILE A 93 2.74 0.07 19.39
N GLY A 94 3.52 1.15 19.50
CA GLY A 94 3.78 1.84 20.76
C GLY A 94 2.51 2.37 21.42
N ASP A 95 1.64 3.01 20.65
CA ASP A 95 0.37 3.53 21.15
C ASP A 95 -0.60 2.42 21.54
N MET A 96 -0.66 1.34 20.78
CA MET A 96 -1.44 0.15 21.15
C MET A 96 -0.93 -0.50 22.44
N ALA A 97 0.39 -0.65 22.58
CA ALA A 97 0.99 -1.21 23.79
C ALA A 97 0.66 -0.37 25.02
N LYS A 98 0.73 0.97 24.90
CA LYS A 98 0.31 1.90 25.94
C LYS A 98 -1.19 1.73 26.28
N LEU A 99 -2.05 1.70 25.27
CA LEU A 99 -3.49 1.55 25.48
C LEU A 99 -3.83 0.24 26.20
N VAL A 100 -3.22 -0.87 25.79
CA VAL A 100 -3.40 -2.18 26.44
C VAL A 100 -2.85 -2.14 27.87
N ALA A 101 -1.65 -1.62 28.08
CA ALA A 101 -1.05 -1.50 29.41
C ALA A 101 -1.94 -0.68 30.35
N LEU A 102 -2.51 0.43 29.87
CA LEU A 102 -3.44 1.24 30.64
C LEU A 102 -4.72 0.45 30.99
N GLY A 103 -5.33 -0.21 30.01
CA GLY A 103 -6.54 -1.01 30.24
C GLY A 103 -6.31 -2.11 31.29
N VAL A 104 -5.17 -2.79 31.23
CA VAL A 104 -4.77 -3.81 32.21
C VAL A 104 -4.52 -3.17 33.59
N ASN A 105 -3.82 -2.04 33.65
CA ASN A 105 -3.48 -1.38 34.91
C ASN A 105 -4.73 -0.85 35.63
N CYS A 106 -5.67 -0.22 34.91
CA CYS A 106 -6.94 0.23 35.49
C CYS A 106 -7.84 -0.93 35.94
N ALA A 107 -7.80 -2.08 35.25
CA ALA A 107 -8.61 -3.24 35.62
C ALA A 107 -8.11 -3.96 36.89
N LEU A 108 -6.79 -3.99 37.10
CA LEU A 108 -6.16 -4.70 38.22
C LEU A 108 -5.87 -3.80 39.41
N HIS A 109 -5.65 -2.50 39.20
CA HIS A 109 -5.27 -1.57 40.25
C HIS A 109 -6.34 -0.47 40.43
N PRO A 110 -7.20 -0.56 41.46
CA PRO A 110 -8.26 0.43 41.72
C PRO A 110 -7.75 1.85 42.00
N ALA A 111 -6.47 1.97 42.38
CA ALA A 111 -5.81 3.25 42.60
C ALA A 111 -5.38 3.95 41.30
N VAL A 112 -5.37 3.23 40.17
CA VAL A 112 -5.07 3.79 38.85
C VAL A 112 -6.39 4.09 38.15
N ASN A 113 -6.64 5.37 37.91
CA ASN A 113 -7.83 5.87 37.25
C ASN A 113 -7.40 6.69 36.01
N ASN A 114 -8.32 6.96 35.09
CA ASN A 114 -7.99 7.67 33.84
C ASN A 114 -7.28 9.03 34.05
N GLU A 115 -7.44 9.65 35.22
CA GLU A 115 -6.82 10.92 35.59
C GLU A 115 -5.34 10.80 36.01
N ASN A 116 -4.89 9.66 36.54
CA ASN A 116 -3.50 9.44 37.00
C ASN A 116 -2.73 8.42 36.14
N ALA A 117 -3.44 7.70 35.29
CA ALA A 117 -2.97 6.79 34.26
C ALA A 117 -1.74 7.31 33.50
N SER A 118 -1.80 8.56 33.02
CA SER A 118 -0.75 9.18 32.21
C SER A 118 0.55 9.44 32.99
N MET A 119 0.49 9.57 34.32
CA MET A 119 1.68 9.80 35.15
C MET A 119 2.51 8.53 35.35
N HIS A 120 1.90 7.35 35.18
CA HIS A 120 2.56 6.05 35.32
C HIS A 120 3.09 5.49 34.00
N MET A 121 2.94 6.24 32.91
CA MET A 121 3.35 5.84 31.57
C MET A 121 4.46 6.78 31.09
N HIS A 122 5.69 6.46 31.49
CA HIS A 122 6.90 7.02 30.90
C HIS A 122 7.72 5.91 30.25
#